data_AF-A0A943L2N8-F1
#
_entry.id   AF-A0A943L2N8-F1
#
_cell.length_a   1.000
_cell.length_b   1.000
_cell.length_c   1.000
_cell.angle_alpha   90.00
_cell.angle_beta   90.00
_cell.angle_gamma   90.00
#
_symmetry.space_group_name_H-M   'P 1'
#
loop_
_entity.id
_entity.type
_entity.pdbx_description
1 polymer ?
#
loop_
_entity_poly.entity_id
_entity_poly.type
_entity_poly.pdbx_seq_one_letter_code
_entity_poly.pdbx_strand_id
1 'polypeptide(L)'
;MKRIEIEMELIQIGIYCNIISDLINKYEQLSIIKISVFAYLIKKNKFIPNKVYTANNTQDIISKCISLLSGDYEEYCKSMKYIIKSMDILISANKLCVKNDLLIRNENTRVEKSIYVRDAFLENTIKSSNKISDRQFLKEVIQNV
;
A
#
# COMPACT_ATOMS: atom_id res chain seq x y z
N MET A 1 7.40 23.65 17.33
CA MET A 1 7.95 22.43 16.69
C MET A 1 7.09 21.22 16.96
N LYS A 2 6.92 20.78 18.23
CA LYS A 2 6.07 19.60 18.58
C LYS A 2 4.67 19.55 17.93
N ARG A 3 3.95 20.68 17.88
CA ARG A 3 2.61 20.73 17.28
C ARG A 3 2.61 20.46 15.77
N ILE A 4 3.59 21.01 15.05
CA ILE A 4 3.72 20.83 13.59
C ILE A 4 4.09 19.37 13.27
N GLU A 5 4.98 18.77 14.05
CA GLU A 5 5.36 17.36 13.90
C GLU A 5 4.16 16.42 14.09
N ILE A 6 3.35 16.67 15.12
CA ILE A 6 2.13 15.91 15.39
C ILE A 6 1.12 16.11 14.25
N GLU A 7 0.92 17.34 13.78
CA GLU A 7 0.03 17.64 12.66
C GLU A 7 0.49 16.95 11.37
N MET A 8 1.78 16.97 11.07
CA MET A 8 2.35 16.24 9.93
C MET A 8 2.14 14.73 10.06
N GLU A 9 2.39 14.16 11.24
CA GLU A 9 2.17 12.74 11.49
C GLU A 9 0.71 12.35 11.30
N LEU A 10 -0.23 13.14 11.83
CA LEU A 10 -1.68 12.93 11.64
C LEU A 10 -2.05 12.96 10.16
N ILE A 11 -1.50 13.89 9.38
CA ILE A 11 -1.73 13.95 7.93
C ILE A 11 -1.22 12.67 7.25
N GLN A 12 0.00 12.24 7.56
CA GLN A 12 0.57 11.01 6.97
C GLN A 12 -0.27 9.77 7.31
N ILE A 13 -0.68 9.63 8.58
CA ILE A 13 -1.53 8.54 9.04
C ILE A 13 -2.90 8.58 8.34
N GLY A 14 -3.53 9.76 8.24
CA GLY A 14 -4.81 9.92 7.57
C GLY A 14 -4.76 9.52 6.09
N ILE A 15 -3.67 9.87 5.41
CA ILE A 15 -3.41 9.45 4.02
C ILE A 15 -3.36 7.93 3.91
N TYR A 16 -2.55 7.27 4.73
CA TYR A 16 -2.41 5.82 4.68
C TYR A 16 -3.67 5.08 5.13
N CYS A 17 -4.44 5.62 6.10
CA CYS A 17 -5.74 5.08 6.46
C CYS A 17 -6.68 5.03 5.24
N ASN A 18 -6.72 6.11 4.46
CA ASN A 18 -7.53 6.17 3.25
C ASN A 18 -7.07 5.14 2.20
N ILE A 19 -5.77 5.10 1.90
CA ILE A 19 -5.18 4.18 0.92
C ILE A 19 -5.41 2.71 1.30
N ILE A 20 -5.14 2.34 2.56
CA ILE A 20 -5.27 0.96 3.05
C ILE A 20 -6.73 0.51 3.01
N SER A 21 -7.65 1.38 3.45
CA SER A 21 -9.06 1.01 3.46
C SER A 21 -9.60 0.79 2.04
N ASP A 22 -9.14 1.58 1.06
CA ASP A 22 -9.50 1.41 -0.35
C ASP A 22 -8.81 0.21 -1.03
N LEU A 23 -7.61 -0.18 -0.60
CA LEU A 23 -7.02 -1.45 -1.02
C LEU A 23 -7.90 -2.62 -0.55
N ILE A 24 -8.25 -2.65 0.74
CA ILE A 24 -9.02 -3.74 1.32
C ILE A 24 -10.46 -3.79 0.78
N ASN A 25 -11.11 -2.64 0.55
CA ASN A 25 -12.42 -2.61 -0.09
C ASN A 25 -12.46 -3.29 -1.46
N LYS A 26 -11.39 -3.13 -2.23
CA LYS A 26 -11.35 -3.60 -3.62
C LYS A 26 -10.91 -5.05 -3.73
N TYR A 27 -9.99 -5.48 -2.87
CA TYR A 27 -9.37 -6.81 -2.95
C TYR A 27 -9.84 -7.77 -1.86
N GLU A 28 -10.71 -7.31 -0.94
CA GLU A 28 -11.31 -8.02 0.21
C GLU A 28 -10.31 -8.42 1.31
N GLN A 29 -9.18 -8.97 0.88
CA GLN A 29 -8.05 -9.35 1.72
C GLN A 29 -6.74 -9.12 0.97
N LEU A 30 -5.73 -8.70 1.71
CA LEU A 30 -4.36 -8.65 1.23
C LEU A 30 -3.42 -8.84 2.40
N SER A 31 -2.23 -9.40 2.15
CA SER A 31 -1.28 -9.60 3.23
C SER A 31 -0.66 -8.28 3.68
N ILE A 32 -0.26 -8.22 4.95
CA ILE A 32 0.33 -7.02 5.57
C ILE A 32 1.55 -6.55 4.76
N ILE A 33 2.41 -7.46 4.31
CA ILE A 33 3.60 -7.15 3.51
C ILE A 33 3.21 -6.47 2.19
N LYS A 34 2.27 -7.05 1.45
CA LYS A 34 1.82 -6.51 0.16
C LYS A 34 1.14 -5.16 0.35
N ILE A 35 0.30 -5.01 1.38
CA ILE A 35 -0.33 -3.72 1.71
C ILE A 35 0.72 -2.66 1.98
N SER A 36 1.75 -2.97 2.77
CA SER A 36 2.79 -1.99 3.08
C SER A 36 3.49 -1.48 1.84
N VAL A 37 3.84 -2.37 0.92
CA VAL A 37 4.49 -2.00 -0.35
C VAL A 37 3.54 -1.20 -1.25
N PHE A 38 2.32 -1.69 -1.48
CA PHE A 38 1.38 -1.02 -2.38
C PHE A 38 0.87 0.30 -1.81
N ALA A 39 0.66 0.41 -0.50
CA ALA A 39 0.22 1.65 0.11
C ALA A 39 1.26 2.77 -0.08
N TYR A 40 2.54 2.44 0.08
CA TYR A 40 3.64 3.35 -0.21
C TYR A 40 3.68 3.76 -1.69
N LEU A 41 3.62 2.79 -2.60
CA LEU A 41 3.63 3.05 -4.05
C LEU A 41 2.45 3.91 -4.50
N ILE A 42 1.25 3.67 -3.97
CA ILE A 42 0.05 4.44 -4.30
C ILE A 42 0.20 5.89 -3.85
N LYS A 43 0.72 6.12 -2.63
CA LYS A 43 1.00 7.47 -2.15
C LYS A 43 2.02 8.17 -3.05
N LYS A 44 3.11 7.49 -3.41
CA LYS A 44 4.20 8.03 -4.25
C LYS A 44 3.71 8.35 -5.67
N ASN A 45 2.88 7.50 -6.27
CA ASN A 45 2.37 7.67 -7.63
C ASN A 45 1.58 8.98 -7.84
N LYS A 46 1.03 9.59 -6.78
CA LYS A 46 0.38 10.90 -6.87
C LYS A 46 1.34 12.02 -7.29
N PHE A 47 2.64 11.85 -7.03
CA PHE A 47 3.66 12.88 -7.21
C PHE A 47 4.59 12.64 -8.40
N ILE A 48 4.44 11.52 -9.13
CA ILE A 48 5.27 11.21 -10.29
C ILE A 48 4.57 11.75 -11.56
N PRO A 49 5.09 12.81 -12.19
CA PRO A 49 4.60 13.25 -13.48
C PRO A 49 5.00 12.23 -14.56
N ASN A 50 4.01 11.75 -15.32
CA ASN A 50 4.12 10.72 -16.35
C ASN A 50 4.40 9.30 -15.83
N LYS A 51 3.58 8.35 -16.28
CA LYS A 51 3.67 6.95 -15.83
C LYS A 51 4.78 6.22 -16.56
N VAL A 52 5.71 5.64 -15.79
CA VAL A 52 6.78 4.77 -16.31
C VAL A 52 6.21 3.48 -16.90
N TYR A 53 5.16 2.94 -16.29
CA TYR A 53 4.46 1.73 -16.75
C TYR A 53 2.97 1.97 -16.94
N THR A 54 2.37 1.23 -17.87
CA THR A 54 0.96 1.30 -18.24
C THR A 54 0.32 -0.08 -18.18
N ALA A 55 -1.01 -0.16 -18.34
CA ALA A 55 -1.73 -1.44 -18.38
C ALA A 55 -1.23 -2.42 -19.46
N ASN A 56 -0.57 -1.92 -20.50
CA ASN A 56 -0.01 -2.72 -21.59
C ASN A 56 1.26 -3.48 -21.17
N ASN A 57 1.89 -3.09 -20.06
CA ASN A 57 3.09 -3.76 -19.54
C ASN A 57 2.68 -5.00 -18.71
N THR A 58 2.35 -6.10 -19.39
CA THR A 58 1.83 -7.33 -18.75
C THR A 58 2.89 -8.34 -18.35
N GLN A 59 3.99 -8.44 -19.10
CA GLN A 59 5.13 -9.30 -18.75
C GLN A 59 5.91 -8.73 -17.57
N ASP A 60 6.35 -9.59 -16.65
CA ASP A 60 7.15 -9.25 -15.46
C ASP A 60 6.58 -8.08 -14.66
N ILE A 61 5.24 -8.01 -14.59
CA ILE A 61 4.51 -6.87 -14.02
C ILE A 61 4.89 -6.59 -12.56
N ILE A 62 5.20 -7.65 -11.80
CA ILE A 62 5.61 -7.55 -10.39
C ILE A 62 7.00 -6.93 -10.30
N SER A 63 7.98 -7.43 -11.05
CA SER A 63 9.34 -6.90 -11.06
C SER A 63 9.37 -5.43 -11.53
N LYS A 64 8.58 -5.09 -12.56
CA LYS A 64 8.39 -3.70 -13.01
C LYS A 64 7.74 -2.82 -11.95
N CYS A 65 6.81 -3.34 -11.18
CA CYS A 65 6.23 -2.57 -10.08
C CYS A 65 7.23 -2.37 -8.94
N ILE A 66 8.04 -3.38 -8.63
CA ILE A 66 9.07 -3.31 -7.59
C ILE A 66 10.16 -2.33 -8.02
N SER A 67 10.52 -2.25 -9.29
CA SER A 67 11.52 -1.27 -9.76
C SER A 67 11.09 0.18 -9.59
N LEU A 68 9.80 0.48 -9.32
CA LEU A 68 9.34 1.82 -8.95
C LEU A 68 9.79 2.24 -7.53
N LEU A 69 10.21 1.27 -6.72
CA LEU A 69 10.80 1.48 -5.40
C LEU A 69 12.32 1.67 -5.47
N SER A 70 12.98 1.28 -6.57
CA SER A 70 14.44 1.28 -6.67
C SER A 70 15.07 2.62 -6.31
N GLY A 71 16.03 2.59 -5.38
CA GLY A 71 16.70 3.79 -4.88
C GLY A 71 15.92 4.59 -3.83
N ASP A 72 14.76 4.09 -3.38
CA ASP A 72 13.86 4.76 -2.45
C ASP A 72 13.64 3.95 -1.14
N TYR A 73 14.55 3.02 -0.85
CA TYR A 73 14.47 2.15 0.33
C TYR A 73 14.29 2.92 1.64
N GLU A 74 15.08 3.97 1.84
CA GLU A 74 15.04 4.73 3.08
C GLU A 74 13.69 5.41 3.29
N GLU A 75 13.10 5.99 2.25
CA GLU A 75 11.82 6.67 2.36
C GLU A 75 10.66 5.68 2.53
N TYR A 76 10.77 4.50 1.90
CA TYR A 76 9.89 3.38 2.17
C TYR A 76 9.94 2.97 3.66
N CYS A 77 11.14 2.76 4.21
CA CYS A 77 11.31 2.44 5.63
C CYS A 77 10.77 3.55 6.56
N LYS A 78 11.04 4.83 6.23
CA LYS A 78 10.49 5.98 6.98
C LYS A 78 8.96 6.02 6.93
N SER A 79 8.37 5.61 5.81
CA SER A 79 6.92 5.54 5.62
C SER A 79 6.24 4.38 6.35
N MET A 80 6.98 3.28 6.57
CA MET A 80 6.47 2.07 7.22
C MET A 80 5.84 2.36 8.58
N LYS A 81 6.43 3.27 9.37
CA LYS A 81 5.89 3.64 10.69
C LYS A 81 4.47 4.21 10.61
N TYR A 82 4.17 5.00 9.57
CA TYR A 82 2.84 5.59 9.39
C TYR A 82 1.85 4.55 8.86
N ILE A 83 2.30 3.69 7.94
CA ILE A 83 1.50 2.58 7.39
C ILE A 83 1.03 1.65 8.51
N ILE A 84 1.95 1.21 9.37
CA ILE A 84 1.63 0.32 10.49
C ILE A 84 0.66 1.00 11.48
N LYS A 85 0.91 2.27 11.84
CA LYS A 85 -0.01 3.04 12.70
C LYS A 85 -1.40 3.17 12.08
N SER A 86 -1.49 3.36 10.77
CA SER A 86 -2.79 3.42 10.07
C SER A 86 -3.52 2.08 10.11
N MET A 87 -2.83 0.95 9.94
CA MET A 87 -3.43 -0.37 10.10
C MET A 87 -3.98 -0.55 11.52
N ASP A 88 -3.17 -0.23 12.53
CA ASP A 88 -3.54 -0.35 13.94
C ASP A 88 -4.77 0.51 14.31
N ILE A 89 -4.83 1.75 13.83
CA ILE A 89 -5.98 2.64 14.01
C ILE A 89 -7.25 2.06 13.35
N LEU A 90 -7.12 1.52 12.13
CA LEU A 90 -8.26 0.93 11.43
C LEU A 90 -8.77 -0.35 12.10
N ILE A 91 -7.86 -1.15 12.67
CA ILE A 91 -8.19 -2.34 13.45
C ILE A 91 -8.87 -1.94 14.76
N SER A 92 -8.29 -0.98 15.49
CA SER A 92 -8.84 -0.46 16.74
C SER A 92 -10.22 0.17 16.56
N ALA A 93 -10.49 0.74 15.38
CA ALA A 93 -11.79 1.26 15.00
C ALA A 93 -12.78 0.18 14.49
N ASN A 94 -12.43 -1.11 14.58
CA ASN A 94 -13.21 -2.27 14.09
C ASN A 94 -13.55 -2.22 12.60
N LYS A 95 -12.81 -1.45 11.79
CA LYS A 95 -13.01 -1.38 10.33
C LYS A 95 -12.33 -2.54 9.61
N LEU A 96 -11.18 -2.95 10.12
CA LEU A 96 -10.38 -4.05 9.58
C LEU A 96 -10.08 -5.07 10.67
N CYS A 97 -9.75 -6.30 10.28
CA CYS A 97 -9.24 -7.32 11.17
C CYS A 97 -8.02 -8.00 10.56
N VAL A 98 -7.16 -8.55 11.43
CA VAL A 98 -6.01 -9.36 11.01
C VAL A 98 -6.33 -10.81 11.29
N LYS A 99 -6.20 -11.64 10.26
CA LYS A 99 -6.28 -13.10 10.37
C LYS A 99 -4.97 -13.67 9.83
N ASN A 100 -4.13 -14.19 10.73
CA ASN A 100 -2.75 -14.57 10.46
C ASN A 100 -1.94 -13.37 9.91
N ASP A 101 -1.57 -13.40 8.64
CA ASP A 101 -0.83 -12.38 7.90
C ASP A 101 -1.71 -11.54 6.97
N LEU A 102 -3.01 -11.86 6.88
CA LEU A 102 -3.98 -11.19 6.02
C LEU A 102 -4.72 -10.11 6.79
N LEU A 103 -4.78 -8.91 6.19
CA LEU A 103 -5.68 -7.86 6.61
C LEU A 103 -6.97 -7.99 5.80
N ILE A 104 -8.10 -8.02 6.50
CA ILE A 104 -9.42 -8.32 5.94
C ILE A 104 -10.40 -7.24 6.37
N ARG A 105 -11.40 -6.96 5.53
CA ARG A 105 -12.51 -6.06 5.86
C ARG A 105 -13.43 -6.67 6.91
N ASN A 106 -13.92 -5.86 7.85
CA ASN A 106 -15.03 -6.25 8.69
C ASN A 106 -16.37 -5.96 8.00
N GLU A 107 -17.29 -6.93 7.94
CA GLU A 107 -18.49 -6.94 7.08
C GLU A 107 -19.40 -5.72 7.24
N ASN A 108 -19.35 -5.05 8.40
CA ASN A 108 -20.29 -3.99 8.77
C ASN A 108 -19.82 -2.56 8.46
N THR A 109 -18.69 -2.36 7.77
CA THR A 109 -18.13 -1.01 7.58
C THR A 109 -18.08 -0.58 6.12
N ARG A 110 -18.92 0.39 5.72
CA ARG A 110 -18.75 1.10 4.44
C ARG A 110 -17.60 2.07 4.58
N VAL A 111 -16.55 1.85 3.81
CA VAL A 111 -15.40 2.74 3.73
C VAL A 111 -15.59 3.64 2.51
N GLU A 112 -15.33 4.93 2.70
CA GLU A 112 -15.43 5.95 1.66
C GLU A 112 -14.48 5.68 0.48
N LYS A 113 -14.89 6.13 -0.72
CA LYS A 113 -14.10 6.00 -1.95
C LYS A 113 -12.79 6.77 -1.80
N SER A 114 -11.66 6.16 -2.17
CA SER A 114 -10.37 6.85 -2.06
C SER A 114 -10.26 8.02 -3.02
N ILE A 115 -9.56 9.06 -2.56
CA ILE A 115 -9.08 10.18 -3.38
C ILE A 115 -7.84 9.76 -4.19
N TYR A 116 -7.19 8.64 -3.82
CA TYR A 116 -6.00 8.12 -4.49
C TYR A 116 -6.40 7.21 -5.65
N VAL A 117 -6.31 7.75 -6.86
CA VAL A 117 -6.59 7.00 -8.10
C VAL A 117 -5.46 6.01 -8.36
N ARG A 118 -5.74 4.72 -8.23
CA ARG A 118 -4.86 3.66 -8.75
C ARG A 118 -4.92 3.65 -10.26
N ASP A 119 -3.78 3.44 -10.89
CA ASP A 119 -3.75 3.18 -12.32
C ASP A 119 -3.98 1.70 -12.63
N ALA A 120 -4.42 1.42 -13.85
CA ALA A 120 -4.69 0.06 -14.29
C ALA A 120 -3.44 -0.85 -14.21
N PHE A 121 -2.22 -0.28 -14.23
CA PHE A 121 -0.98 -1.03 -14.00
C PHE A 121 -0.92 -1.56 -12.57
N LEU A 122 -0.98 -0.69 -11.55
CA LEU A 122 -0.98 -1.10 -10.14
C LEU A 122 -2.12 -2.07 -9.84
N GLU A 123 -3.29 -1.86 -10.44
CA GLU A 123 -4.42 -2.77 -10.23
C GLU A 123 -4.13 -4.20 -10.71
N ASN A 124 -3.49 -4.33 -11.88
CA ASN A 124 -3.08 -5.60 -12.43
C ASN A 124 -1.92 -6.21 -11.64
N THR A 125 -1.00 -5.39 -11.12
CA THR A 125 0.10 -5.86 -10.27
C THR A 125 -0.42 -6.44 -8.96
N ILE A 126 -1.35 -5.75 -8.27
CA ILE A 126 -1.90 -6.23 -7.00
C ILE A 126 -2.56 -7.60 -7.21
N LYS A 127 -3.39 -7.74 -8.25
CA LYS A 127 -4.01 -9.03 -8.60
C LYS A 127 -2.97 -10.12 -8.88
N SER A 128 -1.91 -9.77 -9.62
CA SER A 128 -0.84 -10.71 -9.96
C SER A 128 0.00 -11.11 -8.74
N SER A 129 0.19 -10.19 -7.79
CA SER A 129 0.97 -10.42 -6.58
C SER A 129 0.39 -11.50 -5.67
N ASN A 130 -0.93 -11.74 -5.73
CA ASN A 130 -1.58 -12.82 -4.99
C ASN A 130 -1.13 -14.22 -5.43
N LYS A 131 -0.52 -14.35 -6.63
CA LYS A 131 0.04 -15.61 -7.12
C LYS A 131 1.43 -15.92 -6.56
N ILE A 132 2.07 -14.96 -5.89
CA ILE A 132 3.41 -15.10 -5.32
C ILE A 132 3.31 -15.07 -3.79
N SER A 133 4.13 -15.91 -3.14
CA SER A 133 4.22 -15.92 -1.68
C SER A 133 4.83 -14.63 -1.16
N ASP A 134 4.42 -14.23 0.04
CA ASP A 134 4.91 -13.02 0.68
C ASP A 134 6.43 -13.02 0.89
N ARG A 135 6.99 -14.20 1.19
CA ARG A 135 8.45 -14.36 1.31
C ARG A 135 9.16 -14.04 0.00
N GLN A 136 8.67 -14.57 -1.12
CA GLN A 136 9.28 -14.31 -2.42
C GLN A 136 9.06 -12.85 -2.83
N PHE A 137 7.87 -12.30 -2.62
CA PHE A 137 7.57 -10.91 -2.90
C PHE A 137 8.48 -9.95 -2.11
N LEU A 138 8.62 -10.15 -0.80
CA LEU A 138 9.47 -9.32 0.04
C LEU A 138 10.96 -9.47 -0.31
N LYS A 139 11.40 -10.67 -0.67
CA LYS A 139 12.78 -10.89 -1.15
C LYS A 139 13.07 -10.02 -2.38
N GLU A 140 12.18 -10.01 -3.36
CA GLU A 140 12.32 -9.17 -4.55
C GLU A 140 12.31 -7.69 -4.19
N VAL A 141 11.46 -7.27 -3.26
CA VAL A 141 11.45 -5.88 -2.77
C VAL A 141 12.78 -5.53 -2.12
N ILE A 142 13.33 -6.34 -1.23
CA ILE A 142 14.59 -6.01 -0.55
C ILE A 142 15.79 -6.04 -1.53
N GLN A 143 15.77 -6.92 -2.53
CA GLN A 143 16.89 -7.07 -3.47
C GLN A 143 16.95 -5.96 -4.53
N ASN A 144 15.81 -5.35 -4.87
CA ASN A 144 15.71 -4.38 -5.97
C ASN A 144 15.54 -2.91 -5.50
N VAL A 145 15.51 -2.66 -4.18
CA VAL A 145 15.18 -1.36 -3.59
C VAL A 145 16.38 -0.71 -2.95
#